data_AF-A0AAQ4CXM4-F1
#
_entry.id   AF-A0AAQ4CXM4-F1
#
_cell.length_a   1.000
_cell.length_b   1.000
_cell.length_c   1.000
_cell.angle_alpha   90.00
_cell.angle_beta   90.00
_cell.angle_gamma   90.00
#
_symmetry.space_group_name_H-M   'P 1'
#
loop_
_entity.id
_entity.type
_entity.pdbx_description
1 polymer ?
#
loop_
_entity_poly.entity_id
_entity_poly.type
_entity_poly.pdbx_seq_one_letter_code
_entity_poly.pdbx_strand_id
1 'polypeptide(L)'
;MAMAHCAAGFVAGLPLVSRQAGLQLLHLLDAQVIGPLLAFSALCELLAITCLYGLEHFRLDVLLMHGEAWAPVLEAAWKWFLPTLLSVTLAGGLLTGGCGGAEAPQDLPGACMAAWLLIAVGVAQVPLWAIKAAMSRHDQYERLKGADLVLGSPSLTYSAPTNFTNAVMKLLSIYGAQADESPLPIRHATTVATKALS
;
A
#
# COMPACT_ATOMS: atom_id res chain seq x y z
N MET A 1 -21.28 -14.24 -13.69
CA MET A 1 -19.84 -14.00 -13.41
C MET A 1 -19.27 -14.94 -12.35
N ALA A 2 -19.96 -15.21 -11.24
CA ALA A 2 -19.47 -16.11 -10.20
C ALA A 2 -19.11 -17.54 -10.69
N MET A 3 -19.98 -18.18 -11.48
CA MET A 3 -19.71 -19.52 -12.04
C MET A 3 -18.41 -19.59 -12.87
N ALA A 4 -18.09 -18.52 -13.61
CA ALA A 4 -16.86 -18.45 -14.39
C ALA A 4 -15.62 -18.38 -13.50
N HIS A 5 -15.70 -17.68 -12.36
CA HIS A 5 -14.61 -17.63 -11.38
C HIS A 5 -14.41 -18.97 -10.68
N CYS A 6 -15.50 -19.66 -10.32
CA CYS A 6 -15.43 -21.00 -9.76
C CYS A 6 -14.82 -22.01 -10.74
N ALA A 7 -15.22 -21.96 -12.01
CA ALA A 7 -14.66 -22.82 -13.06
C ALA A 7 -13.17 -22.53 -13.29
N ALA A 8 -12.78 -21.25 -13.36
CA ALA A 8 -11.38 -20.85 -13.50
C ALA A 8 -10.53 -21.30 -12.31
N GLY A 9 -11.04 -21.14 -11.08
CA GLY A 9 -10.38 -21.61 -9.86
C GLY A 9 -10.23 -23.12 -9.82
N PHE A 10 -11.25 -23.86 -10.26
CA PHE A 10 -11.17 -25.33 -10.36
C PHE A 10 -10.10 -25.77 -11.36
N VAL A 11 -10.07 -25.17 -12.55
CA VAL A 11 -9.06 -25.48 -13.58
C VAL A 11 -7.65 -25.11 -13.12
N ALA A 12 -7.48 -23.97 -12.47
CA ALA A 12 -6.20 -23.54 -11.90
C ALA A 12 -5.73 -24.44 -10.73
N GLY A 13 -6.65 -25.10 -10.03
CA GLY A 13 -6.35 -26.03 -8.95
C GLY A 13 -5.96 -27.44 -9.41
N LEU A 14 -6.31 -27.86 -10.63
CA LEU A 14 -5.99 -29.20 -11.14
C LEU A 14 -4.49 -29.56 -11.13
N PRO A 15 -3.55 -28.67 -11.51
CA PRO A 15 -2.12 -28.96 -11.46
C PRO A 15 -1.63 -29.31 -10.04
N LEU A 16 -2.25 -28.73 -9.00
CA LEU A 16 -1.84 -28.90 -7.61
C LEU A 16 -2.20 -30.27 -7.02
N VAL A 17 -3.15 -30.99 -7.63
CA VAL A 17 -3.60 -32.32 -7.16
C VAL A 17 -2.59 -33.43 -7.53
N SER A 18 -1.64 -33.14 -8.41
CA SER A 18 -0.63 -34.11 -8.85
C SER A 18 0.25 -34.58 -7.68
N ARG A 19 0.28 -35.89 -7.42
CA ARG A 19 0.83 -36.50 -6.17
C ARG A 19 2.26 -36.10 -5.79
N GLN A 20 3.16 -35.90 -6.76
CA GLN A 20 4.55 -35.50 -6.51
C GLN A 20 4.85 -34.08 -6.97
N ALA A 21 4.44 -33.71 -8.18
CA ALA A 21 4.71 -32.38 -8.73
C ALA A 21 3.84 -31.27 -8.12
N GLY A 22 2.63 -31.59 -7.65
CA GLY A 22 1.67 -30.61 -7.13
C GLY A 22 2.12 -29.97 -5.83
N LEU A 23 2.67 -30.76 -4.90
CA LEU A 23 3.18 -30.26 -3.62
C LEU A 23 4.45 -29.41 -3.82
N GLN A 24 5.33 -29.82 -4.74
CA GLN A 24 6.51 -29.03 -5.12
C GLN A 24 6.12 -27.69 -5.77
N LEU A 25 5.12 -27.70 -6.66
CA LEU A 25 4.60 -26.48 -7.29
C LEU A 25 3.92 -25.56 -6.28
N LEU A 26 3.16 -26.12 -5.33
CA LEU A 26 2.50 -25.35 -4.28
C LEU A 26 3.54 -24.66 -3.38
N HIS A 27 4.58 -25.38 -2.97
CA HIS A 27 5.66 -24.83 -2.15
C HIS A 27 6.40 -23.69 -2.88
N LEU A 28 6.69 -23.88 -4.16
CA LEU A 28 7.29 -22.84 -4.99
C LEU A 28 6.39 -21.59 -5.08
N LEU A 29 5.10 -21.79 -5.35
CA LEU A 29 4.15 -20.69 -5.50
C LEU A 29 3.97 -19.90 -4.21
N ASP A 30 3.82 -20.59 -3.08
CA ASP A 30 3.59 -19.96 -1.78
C ASP A 30 4.83 -19.19 -1.30
N ALA A 31 5.99 -19.86 -1.28
CA ALA A 31 7.22 -19.30 -0.73
C ALA A 31 7.86 -18.25 -1.66
N GLN A 32 7.91 -18.49 -2.98
CA GLN A 32 8.62 -17.60 -3.91
C GLN A 32 7.73 -16.55 -4.56
N VAL A 33 6.45 -16.82 -4.80
CA VAL A 33 5.58 -15.89 -5.56
C VAL A 33 4.63 -15.15 -4.64
N ILE A 34 3.78 -15.87 -3.90
CA ILE A 34 2.66 -15.30 -3.14
C ILE A 34 3.17 -14.47 -1.96
N GLY A 35 4.11 -15.00 -1.16
CA GLY A 35 4.71 -14.30 -0.03
C GLY A 35 5.24 -12.90 -0.35
N PRO A 36 6.23 -12.75 -1.24
CA PRO A 36 6.78 -11.44 -1.59
C PRO A 36 5.77 -10.55 -2.33
N LEU A 37 4.86 -11.12 -3.13
CA LEU A 37 3.85 -10.34 -3.83
C LEU A 37 2.82 -9.73 -2.86
N LEU A 38 2.36 -10.49 -1.87
CA LEU A 38 1.47 -10.00 -0.82
C LEU A 38 2.15 -8.93 0.03
N ALA A 39 3.41 -9.15 0.43
CA ALA A 39 4.18 -8.15 1.18
C ALA A 39 4.34 -6.85 0.39
N PHE A 40 4.63 -6.93 -0.91
CA PHE A 40 4.71 -5.76 -1.79
C PHE A 40 3.36 -5.04 -1.93
N SER A 41 2.25 -5.77 -2.14
CA SER A 41 0.91 -5.16 -2.21
C SER A 41 0.55 -4.43 -0.92
N ALA A 42 0.79 -5.07 0.22
CA ALA A 42 0.53 -4.48 1.54
C ALA A 42 1.38 -3.22 1.78
N LEU A 43 2.65 -3.21 1.35
CA LEU A 43 3.49 -2.02 1.40
C LEU A 43 2.92 -0.87 0.57
N CYS A 44 2.48 -1.15 -0.65
CA CYS A 44 1.87 -0.14 -1.51
C CYS A 44 0.58 0.42 -0.90
N GLU A 45 -0.27 -0.42 -0.33
CA GLU A 45 -1.50 0.01 0.36
C GLU A 45 -1.19 0.88 1.59
N LEU A 46 -0.22 0.47 2.41
CA LEU A 46 0.19 1.25 3.58
C LEU A 46 0.83 2.58 3.21
N LEU A 47 1.68 2.61 2.16
CA LEU A 47 2.22 3.84 1.62
C LEU A 47 1.11 4.73 1.05
N ALA A 48 0.10 4.18 0.40
CA ALA A 48 -1.03 4.95 -0.09
C ALA A 48 -1.80 5.59 1.07
N ILE A 49 -2.08 4.85 2.15
CA ILE A 49 -2.79 5.39 3.32
C ILE A 49 -1.93 6.44 4.03
N THR A 50 -0.68 6.13 4.32
CA THR A 50 0.19 7.00 5.14
C THR A 50 0.67 8.25 4.38
N CYS A 51 1.01 8.13 3.09
CA CYS A 51 1.58 9.22 2.29
C CYS A 51 0.57 9.94 1.40
N LEU A 52 -0.37 9.25 0.76
CA LEU A 52 -1.34 9.88 -0.16
C LEU A 52 -2.59 10.36 0.56
N TYR A 53 -3.17 9.51 1.43
CA TYR A 53 -4.39 9.84 2.16
C TYR A 53 -4.10 10.71 3.39
N GLY A 54 -3.04 10.38 4.12
CA GLY A 54 -2.64 11.07 5.34
C GLY A 54 -3.32 10.50 6.57
N LEU A 55 -2.53 10.36 7.64
CA LEU A 55 -2.92 9.63 8.84
C LEU A 55 -4.00 10.37 9.66
N GLU A 56 -4.03 11.70 9.58
CA GLU A 56 -5.05 12.53 10.23
C GLU A 56 -6.46 12.31 9.65
N HIS A 57 -6.57 12.18 8.32
CA HIS A 57 -7.85 11.87 7.67
C HIS A 57 -8.31 10.46 8.03
N PHE A 58 -7.38 9.50 8.04
CA PHE A 58 -7.69 8.14 8.46
C PHE A 58 -8.14 8.07 9.93
N ARG A 59 -7.51 8.83 10.83
CA ARG A 59 -7.96 8.93 12.23
C ARG A 59 -9.37 9.49 12.35
N LEU A 60 -9.70 10.50 11.54
CA LEU A 60 -11.02 11.10 11.52
C LEU A 60 -12.09 10.11 11.04
N ASP A 61 -11.80 9.34 9.99
CA ASP A 61 -12.72 8.31 9.48
C ASP A 61 -12.95 7.21 10.52
N VAL A 62 -11.90 6.73 11.18
CA VAL A 62 -12.01 5.71 12.23
C VAL A 62 -12.81 6.24 13.42
N LEU A 63 -12.59 7.49 13.83
CA LEU A 63 -13.37 8.14 14.89
C LEU A 63 -14.85 8.24 14.52
N LEU A 64 -15.16 8.52 13.25
CA LEU A 64 -16.54 8.59 12.76
C LEU A 64 -17.22 7.22 12.72
N MET A 65 -16.47 6.12 12.52
CA MET A 65 -17.01 4.76 12.50
C MET A 65 -17.16 4.13 13.88
N HIS A 66 -16.19 4.33 14.78
CA HIS A 66 -16.17 3.69 16.11
C HIS A 66 -16.66 4.61 17.23
N GLY A 67 -16.76 5.92 17.02
CA GLY A 67 -17.17 6.89 18.04
C GLY A 67 -16.10 7.20 19.09
N GLU A 68 -14.97 6.49 19.09
CA GLU A 68 -13.84 6.70 19.99
C GLU A 68 -12.59 7.16 19.24
N ALA A 69 -11.80 8.02 19.89
CA ALA A 69 -10.57 8.53 19.32
C ALA A 69 -9.45 7.47 19.36
N TRP A 70 -8.75 7.34 18.24
CA TRP A 70 -7.64 6.42 18.10
C TRP A 70 -6.48 6.74 19.05
N ALA A 71 -5.88 5.71 19.66
CA ALA A 71 -4.72 5.89 20.52
C ALA A 71 -3.47 6.34 19.72
N PRO A 72 -2.74 7.37 20.17
CA PRO A 72 -1.58 7.91 19.42
C PRO A 72 -0.42 6.93 19.30
N VAL A 73 -0.33 5.93 20.20
CA VAL A 73 0.67 4.86 20.12
C VAL A 73 0.43 3.98 18.90
N LEU A 74 -0.84 3.73 18.57
CA LEU A 74 -1.20 2.92 17.41
C LEU A 74 -0.96 3.71 16.12
N GLU A 75 -1.19 5.02 16.13
CA GLU A 75 -0.82 5.90 15.02
C GLU A 75 0.69 5.81 14.68
N ALA A 76 1.55 5.89 15.69
CA ALA A 76 3.00 5.71 15.51
C ALA A 76 3.37 4.30 14.99
N ALA A 77 2.68 3.26 15.46
CA ALA A 77 2.89 1.89 14.97
C ALA A 77 2.52 1.76 13.48
N TRP A 78 1.43 2.37 13.02
CA TRP A 78 1.05 2.37 11.61
C TRP A 78 2.00 3.14 10.72
N LYS A 79 2.60 4.21 11.24
CA LYS A 79 3.54 5.05 10.49
C LYS A 79 4.94 4.44 10.38
N TRP A 80 5.42 3.75 11.41
CA TRP A 80 6.80 3.27 11.48
C TRP A 80 6.90 1.76 11.54
N PHE A 81 6.18 1.12 12.46
CA PHE A 81 6.34 -0.31 12.70
C PHE A 81 5.85 -1.16 11.52
N LEU A 82 4.66 -0.88 10.99
CA LEU A 82 4.08 -1.61 9.86
C LEU A 82 4.93 -1.54 8.58
N PRO A 83 5.36 -0.36 8.09
CA PRO A 83 6.18 -0.31 6.87
C PRO A 83 7.57 -0.95 7.10
N THR A 84 8.16 -0.81 8.28
CA THR A 84 9.44 -1.48 8.59
C THR A 84 9.28 -2.99 8.62
N LEU A 85 8.27 -3.52 9.29
CA LEU A 85 8.02 -4.97 9.36
C LEU A 85 7.81 -5.56 7.97
N LEU A 86 6.98 -4.91 7.15
CA LEU A 86 6.70 -5.38 5.79
C LEU A 86 7.92 -5.29 4.87
N SER A 87 8.73 -4.24 5.01
CA SER A 87 10.00 -4.09 4.30
C SER A 87 10.97 -5.21 4.64
N VAL A 88 11.07 -5.58 5.92
CA VAL A 88 11.90 -6.72 6.37
C VAL A 88 11.39 -8.04 5.82
N THR A 89 10.08 -8.30 5.84
CA THR A 89 9.53 -9.53 5.23
C THR A 89 9.72 -9.59 3.73
N LEU A 90 9.61 -8.45 3.02
CA LEU A 90 9.87 -8.39 1.58
C LEU A 90 11.35 -8.65 1.28
N ALA A 91 12.26 -8.02 2.04
CA ALA A 91 13.69 -8.25 1.91
C ALA A 91 14.07 -9.70 2.22
N GLY A 92 13.50 -10.28 3.29
CA GLY A 92 13.65 -11.69 3.62
C GLY A 92 13.20 -12.59 2.47
N GLY A 93 12.00 -12.37 1.94
CA GLY A 93 11.46 -13.14 0.82
C GLY A 93 12.29 -13.03 -0.47
N LEU A 94 12.86 -11.87 -0.77
CA LEU A 94 13.75 -11.69 -1.94
C LEU A 94 15.12 -12.36 -1.75
N LEU A 95 15.65 -12.36 -0.51
CA LEU A 95 16.94 -12.97 -0.19
C LEU A 95 16.85 -14.50 -0.15
N THR A 96 15.77 -15.06 0.39
CA THR A 96 15.55 -16.51 0.47
C THR A 96 14.91 -17.09 -0.78
N GLY A 97 14.12 -16.31 -1.52
CA GLY A 97 13.38 -16.72 -2.72
C GLY A 97 14.22 -16.83 -3.99
N GLY A 98 15.52 -16.54 -3.93
CA GLY A 98 16.43 -16.80 -5.05
C GLY A 98 16.48 -18.28 -5.42
N CYS A 99 16.71 -18.59 -6.69
CA CYS A 99 16.73 -19.96 -7.23
C CYS A 99 17.92 -20.83 -6.76
N GLY A 100 18.63 -20.38 -5.73
CA GLY A 100 19.67 -21.09 -5.00
C GLY A 100 19.41 -21.20 -3.49
N GLY A 101 18.21 -20.83 -3.02
CA GLY A 101 17.81 -21.06 -1.63
C GLY A 101 17.73 -22.56 -1.32
N ALA A 102 18.02 -22.93 -0.06
CA ALA A 102 18.10 -24.32 0.40
C ALA A 102 16.80 -25.14 0.21
N GLU A 103 15.69 -24.49 -0.09
CA GLU A 103 14.35 -25.09 -0.26
C GLU A 103 13.82 -25.05 -1.71
N ALA A 104 14.63 -24.62 -2.68
CA ALA A 104 14.22 -24.59 -4.08
C ALA A 104 14.02 -26.03 -4.62
N PRO A 105 12.85 -26.38 -5.19
CA PRO A 105 12.65 -27.68 -5.83
C PRO A 105 13.60 -27.80 -7.02
N GLN A 106 14.65 -28.63 -6.89
CA GLN A 106 15.68 -28.81 -7.93
C GLN A 106 15.15 -29.57 -9.16
N ASP A 107 13.93 -30.11 -9.10
CA ASP A 107 13.40 -31.05 -10.08
C ASP A 107 12.64 -30.40 -11.26
N LEU A 108 12.33 -29.09 -11.22
CA LEU A 108 11.52 -28.44 -12.26
C LEU A 108 12.34 -27.45 -13.11
N PRO A 109 12.81 -27.85 -14.31
CA PRO A 109 13.59 -26.98 -15.18
C PRO A 109 12.75 -25.77 -15.60
N GLY A 110 13.23 -24.56 -15.30
CA GLY A 110 12.56 -23.30 -15.65
C GLY A 110 11.60 -22.73 -14.61
N ALA A 111 11.39 -23.41 -13.48
CA ALA A 111 10.57 -22.93 -12.36
C ALA A 111 11.00 -21.55 -11.85
N CYS A 112 12.31 -21.34 -11.74
CA CYS A 112 12.92 -20.08 -11.38
C CYS A 112 12.45 -18.91 -12.25
N MET A 113 12.53 -19.08 -13.57
CA MET A 113 12.16 -18.04 -14.53
C MET A 113 10.65 -17.78 -14.48
N ALA A 114 9.84 -18.83 -14.32
CA ALA A 114 8.40 -18.70 -14.15
C ALA A 114 8.03 -17.93 -12.88
N ALA A 115 8.70 -18.18 -11.76
CA ALA A 115 8.48 -17.47 -10.50
C ALA A 115 8.79 -15.97 -10.63
N TRP A 116 9.95 -15.62 -11.19
CA TRP A 116 10.31 -14.22 -11.43
C TRP A 116 9.35 -13.51 -12.38
N LEU A 117 8.88 -14.18 -13.43
CA LEU A 117 7.89 -13.63 -14.35
C LEU A 117 6.54 -13.39 -13.65
N LEU A 118 6.08 -14.32 -12.80
CA LEU A 118 4.85 -14.16 -12.04
C LEU A 118 4.92 -12.99 -11.05
N ILE A 119 6.05 -12.85 -10.35
CA ILE A 119 6.30 -11.69 -9.47
C ILE A 119 6.29 -10.40 -10.30
N ALA A 120 6.98 -10.36 -11.44
CA ALA A 120 7.03 -9.18 -12.30
C ALA A 120 5.63 -8.78 -12.79
N VAL A 121 4.79 -9.74 -13.20
CA VAL A 121 3.41 -9.49 -13.61
C VAL A 121 2.58 -8.95 -12.44
N GLY A 122 2.69 -9.55 -11.25
CA GLY A 122 1.97 -9.11 -10.06
C GLY A 122 2.37 -7.69 -9.62
N VAL A 123 3.67 -7.41 -9.58
CA VAL A 123 4.21 -6.09 -9.24
C VAL A 123 3.81 -5.04 -10.29
N ALA A 124 3.78 -5.40 -11.58
CA ALA A 124 3.38 -4.48 -12.66
C ALA A 124 1.88 -4.12 -12.62
N GLN A 125 1.03 -4.96 -12.03
CA GLN A 125 -0.41 -4.73 -11.97
C GLN A 125 -0.74 -3.41 -11.23
N VAL A 126 -0.17 -3.19 -10.04
CA VAL A 126 -0.42 -2.00 -9.21
C VAL A 126 -0.14 -0.67 -9.95
N PRO A 127 1.06 -0.45 -10.54
CA PRO A 127 1.35 0.77 -11.28
C PRO A 127 0.54 0.89 -12.57
N LEU A 128 0.22 -0.21 -13.27
CA LEU A 128 -0.61 -0.15 -14.48
C LEU A 128 -2.00 0.44 -14.20
N TRP A 129 -2.66 0.02 -13.11
CA TRP A 129 -3.94 0.61 -12.71
C TRP A 129 -3.79 2.05 -12.22
N ALA A 130 -2.70 2.37 -11.52
CA ALA A 130 -2.41 3.74 -11.09
C ALA A 130 -2.25 4.69 -12.29
N ILE A 131 -1.49 4.29 -13.31
CA ILE A 131 -1.26 5.09 -14.54
C ILE A 131 -2.57 5.24 -15.31
N LYS A 132 -3.34 4.15 -15.49
CA LYS A 132 -4.64 4.21 -16.16
C LYS A 132 -5.59 5.16 -15.44
N ALA A 133 -5.64 5.09 -14.11
CA ALA A 133 -6.48 5.97 -13.29
C ALA A 133 -6.00 7.44 -13.33
N ALA A 134 -4.69 7.68 -13.45
CA ALA A 134 -4.16 9.03 -13.63
C ALA A 134 -4.55 9.62 -14.99
N MET A 135 -4.45 8.83 -16.07
CA MET A 135 -4.82 9.27 -17.42
C MET A 135 -6.33 9.52 -17.56
N SER A 136 -7.19 8.69 -16.96
CA SER A 136 -8.64 8.92 -17.04
C SER A 136 -9.08 10.16 -16.29
N ARG A 137 -8.41 10.50 -15.18
CA ARG A 137 -8.66 11.76 -14.46
C ARG A 137 -8.16 12.97 -15.23
N HIS A 138 -7.11 12.80 -16.03
CA HIS A 138 -6.60 13.85 -16.91
C HIS A 138 -7.65 14.30 -17.94
N ASP A 139 -8.31 13.33 -18.59
CA ASP A 139 -9.41 13.61 -19.51
C ASP A 139 -10.58 14.33 -18.82
N GLN A 140 -10.93 13.90 -17.61
CA GLN A 140 -12.06 14.47 -16.87
C GLN A 140 -11.84 15.93 -16.46
N TYR A 141 -10.63 16.33 -16.07
CA TYR A 141 -10.40 17.73 -15.67
C TYR A 141 -10.45 18.66 -16.89
N GLU A 142 -9.96 18.25 -18.07
CA GLU A 142 -10.03 19.08 -19.28
C GLU A 142 -11.49 19.30 -19.70
N ARG A 143 -12.32 18.27 -19.52
CA ARG A 143 -13.76 18.34 -19.81
C ARG A 143 -14.50 19.22 -18.80
N LEU A 144 -14.15 19.16 -17.52
CA LEU A 144 -14.71 20.04 -16.49
C LEU A 144 -14.27 21.49 -16.68
N LYS A 145 -13.00 21.73 -17.03
CA LYS A 145 -12.47 23.06 -17.35
C LYS A 145 -13.15 23.66 -18.59
N GLY A 146 -13.43 22.83 -19.61
CA GLY A 146 -14.23 23.21 -20.77
C GLY A 146 -15.69 23.54 -20.42
N ALA A 147 -16.29 22.81 -19.48
CA ALA A 147 -17.66 23.06 -19.01
C ALA A 147 -17.76 24.33 -18.13
N ASP A 148 -16.78 24.59 -17.26
CA ASP A 148 -16.70 25.79 -16.43
C ASP A 148 -16.45 27.06 -17.27
N LEU A 149 -15.64 26.96 -18.33
CA LEU A 149 -15.46 28.04 -19.32
C LEU A 149 -16.76 28.41 -20.05
N VAL A 150 -17.69 27.46 -20.20
CA VAL A 150 -19.02 27.68 -20.78
C VAL A 150 -20.03 28.19 -19.74
N LEU A 151 -19.86 27.84 -18.46
CA LEU A 151 -20.84 28.14 -17.39
C LEU A 151 -20.49 29.37 -16.53
N GLY A 152 -19.32 29.99 -16.66
CA GLY A 152 -19.03 31.32 -16.10
C GLY A 152 -19.26 31.44 -14.59
N SER A 153 -19.06 30.37 -13.81
CA SER A 153 -19.21 30.37 -12.36
C SER A 153 -17.85 30.29 -11.65
N PRO A 154 -17.61 31.08 -10.58
CA PRO A 154 -16.35 31.04 -9.85
C PRO A 154 -16.24 29.73 -9.05
N SER A 155 -15.37 28.82 -9.47
CA SER A 155 -15.18 27.51 -8.83
C SER A 155 -14.23 27.58 -7.62
N LEU A 156 -14.69 26.93 -6.54
CA LEU A 156 -13.92 26.57 -5.35
C LEU A 156 -12.63 25.83 -5.74
N THR A 157 -11.50 26.35 -5.28
CA THR A 157 -10.15 25.80 -5.46
C THR A 157 -9.99 24.48 -4.69
N TYR A 158 -10.22 23.35 -5.36
CA TYR A 158 -9.72 22.05 -4.90
C TYR A 158 -8.30 21.85 -5.46
N SER A 159 -7.29 22.12 -4.62
CA SER A 159 -5.88 21.94 -4.96
C SER A 159 -5.51 20.46 -4.83
N ALA A 160 -5.39 19.76 -5.96
CA ALA A 160 -4.82 18.41 -6.01
C ALA A 160 -3.30 18.49 -5.76
N PRO A 161 -2.72 17.69 -4.83
CA PRO A 161 -1.26 17.66 -4.65
C PRO A 161 -0.63 16.96 -5.86
N THR A 162 -0.01 17.75 -6.74
CA THR A 162 0.41 17.33 -8.07
C THR A 162 1.68 16.51 -8.16
N ASN A 163 2.44 16.26 -7.10
CA ASN A 163 3.73 15.58 -7.26
C ASN A 163 4.12 14.71 -6.06
N PHE A 164 4.17 13.39 -6.27
CA PHE A 164 4.78 12.39 -5.37
C PHE A 164 6.20 12.83 -4.92
N THR A 165 6.96 13.45 -5.82
CA THR A 165 8.29 14.01 -5.55
C THR A 165 8.25 15.14 -4.51
N ASN A 166 7.24 16.00 -4.53
CA ASN A 166 7.10 17.09 -3.57
C ASN A 166 6.63 16.61 -2.19
N ALA A 167 5.88 15.50 -2.13
CA ALA A 167 5.49 14.86 -0.88
C ALA A 167 6.70 14.19 -0.20
N VAL A 168 7.54 13.47 -0.96
CA VAL A 168 8.79 12.89 -0.46
C VAL A 168 9.77 13.98 -0.04
N MET A 169 9.90 15.07 -0.81
CA MET A 169 10.78 16.19 -0.48
C MET A 169 10.29 16.98 0.75
N LYS A 170 8.97 17.10 0.94
CA LYS A 170 8.38 17.63 2.19
C LYS A 170 8.62 16.72 3.39
N LEU A 171 8.49 15.40 3.22
CA LEU A 171 8.76 14.45 4.30
C LEU A 171 10.25 14.45 4.69
N LEU A 172 11.17 14.52 3.73
CA LEU A 172 12.61 14.65 4.00
C LEU A 172 12.96 16.00 4.64
N SER A 173 12.30 17.09 4.24
CA SER A 173 12.48 18.41 4.88
C SER A 173 11.93 18.47 6.31
N ILE A 174 10.81 17.80 6.59
CA ILE A 174 10.24 17.71 7.94
C ILE A 174 11.11 16.79 8.82
N TYR A 175 11.66 15.70 8.26
CA TYR A 175 12.53 14.80 8.99
C TYR A 175 13.92 15.40 9.27
N GLY A 176 14.43 16.25 8.38
CA GLY A 176 15.67 17.01 8.61
C GLY A 176 15.53 18.10 9.68
N ALA A 177 14.32 18.62 9.91
CA ALA A 177 14.07 19.63 10.94
C ALA A 177 13.79 19.04 12.34
N GLN A 178 13.44 17.75 12.43
CA GLN A 178 13.13 17.08 13.70
C GLN A 178 14.33 16.42 14.39
N ALA A 179 15.54 16.52 13.81
CA ALA A 179 16.75 15.94 14.40
C ALA A 179 17.38 16.80 15.50
N ASP A 180 16.91 18.03 15.75
CA ASP A 180 17.58 18.97 16.67
C ASP A 180 16.81 19.25 17.98
N GLU A 181 15.56 18.82 18.14
CA GLU A 181 14.82 19.14 19.37
C GLU A 181 14.14 17.92 20.02
N SER A 182 14.75 17.47 21.11
CA SER A 182 14.05 16.87 22.25
C SER A 182 14.76 17.33 23.54
N PRO A 183 14.11 17.44 24.72
CA PRO A 183 12.73 17.02 25.06
C PRO A 183 11.90 18.03 25.93
N LEU A 184 10.59 17.74 26.10
CA LEU A 184 9.63 18.16 27.17
C LEU A 184 8.97 19.57 27.12
N PRO A 185 7.85 19.84 27.86
CA PRO A 185 6.87 18.97 28.52
C PRO A 185 5.38 19.27 28.20
N ILE A 186 4.56 18.23 28.31
CA ILE A 186 3.09 18.25 28.30
C ILE A 186 2.60 18.89 29.61
N ARG A 187 2.27 20.19 29.63
CA ARG A 187 1.69 20.82 30.84
C ARG A 187 0.63 21.91 30.64
N HIS A 188 0.17 22.18 29.41
CA HIS A 188 -0.76 23.30 29.18
C HIS A 188 -2.13 22.96 28.56
N ALA A 189 -2.42 21.69 28.25
CA ALA A 189 -3.70 21.33 27.63
C ALA A 189 -4.87 21.16 28.64
N THR A 190 -4.62 21.09 29.95
CA THR A 190 -5.68 20.84 30.95
C THR A 190 -6.36 22.10 31.51
N THR A 191 -5.92 23.32 31.15
CA THR A 191 -6.44 24.56 31.75
C THR A 191 -7.58 25.22 30.95
N VAL A 192 -7.85 24.78 29.71
CA VAL A 192 -8.89 25.40 28.86
C VAL A 192 -10.24 24.68 29.00
N ALA A 193 -10.25 23.40 29.38
CA ALA A 193 -11.49 22.60 29.48
C ALA A 193 -12.34 22.89 30.74
N THR A 194 -11.77 23.50 31.79
CA THR A 194 -12.50 23.78 33.05
C THR A 194 -13.17 25.14 33.11
N LYS A 195 -12.92 26.04 32.14
CA LYS A 195 -13.57 27.36 32.06
C LYS A 195 -14.83 27.41 31.21
N ALA A 196 -15.18 26.32 30.54
CA ALA A 196 -16.40 26.20 29.73
C ALA A 196 -17.57 25.51 30.47
N LEU A 197 -17.40 25.18 31.76
CA LEU A 197 -18.39 24.47 32.59
C LEU A 197 -18.65 25.15 33.95
N SER A 198 -18.39 26.46 34.07
CA SER A 198 -18.84 27.29 35.21
C SER A 198 -19.63 28.51 34.75
#